data_AF-A0A6H5I271-F1
#
_entry.id   AF-A0A6H5I271-F1
#
_cell.length_a   1.000
_cell.length_b   1.000
_cell.length_c   1.000
_cell.angle_alpha   90.00
_cell.angle_beta   90.00
_cell.angle_gamma   90.00
#
_symmetry.space_group_name_H-M   'P 1'
#
loop_
_entity.id
_entity.type
_entity.pdbx_description
1 polymer ?
#
loop_
_entity_poly.entity_id
_entity_poly.type
_entity_poly.pdbx_seq_one_letter_code
_entity_poly.pdbx_strand_id
1 'polypeptide(L)'
;MKSAKGVFGCLLVGLLVAMTQAGGPTLVLLDNLAIKETHSIFFKMLQGSGYTLTFKLADDANLVLSKYGEHLYDHLIIFAPTVEEFGGSMSVETITDFIDGGGNVLVAGSSQTGDALRDLASESGFEIDEVGTSVIDHMNYDVSDYGRHTKIVAEPSQLIDAPVIVGDRKVSPLLYQGTGLIADPDNPLVLKLLTASSSAYSYHPDKPVKDYPHAVGKNTLLIAALQARNNARVVFSGSLYFFSDEAFTSPVHKVQGGNKHEVSGNQAVAEAIARWVFKENGVIRVSFVHHHKKGEAEPPVAYTIMDDVVYSINVEQLSGDKWVPFVAEDLQLEFVRIDPFVRQTMKHVANGRYEARFKIPDVYGVYQFKVDYTRIGLTHLYSTTQVSVRPLQHTQYERFIPSAYPYYISAFSMMFGVFLFSIVFLHFKDDTKSKVE
;
A
#
# COMPACT_ATOMS: atom_id res chain seq x y z
N MET A 1 40.79 18.48 40.48
CA MET A 1 39.92 17.46 39.85
C MET A 1 38.88 18.17 39.00
N LYS A 2 38.98 18.06 37.68
CA LYS A 2 38.14 18.77 36.71
C LYS A 2 36.85 17.98 36.44
N SER A 3 35.76 18.73 36.38
CA SER A 3 34.40 18.37 35.98
C SER A 3 34.39 17.66 34.61
N ALA A 4 33.79 16.47 34.55
CA ALA A 4 33.50 15.76 33.32
C ALA A 4 32.08 16.14 32.85
N LYS A 5 32.00 16.94 31.78
CA LYS A 5 30.77 17.19 31.03
C LYS A 5 30.50 15.97 30.16
N GLY A 6 29.38 15.29 30.41
CA GLY A 6 28.87 14.22 29.55
C GLY A 6 28.39 14.81 28.23
N VAL A 7 29.00 14.35 27.13
CA VAL A 7 28.61 14.65 25.76
C VAL A 7 27.34 13.86 25.45
N PHE A 8 26.26 14.56 25.13
CA PHE A 8 25.01 13.99 24.64
C PHE A 8 25.27 13.49 23.22
N GLY A 9 25.31 12.17 23.02
CA GLY A 9 25.37 11.57 21.70
C GLY A 9 24.03 11.76 21.00
N CYS A 10 24.01 12.61 19.96
CA CYS A 10 22.92 12.66 19.00
C CYS A 10 22.87 11.32 18.27
N LEU A 11 21.93 10.47 18.65
CA LEU A 11 21.56 9.30 17.88
C LEU A 11 20.86 9.81 16.61
N LEU A 12 21.58 9.83 15.50
CA LEU A 12 21.04 10.15 14.18
C LEU A 12 20.17 8.95 13.77
N VAL A 13 18.87 9.03 14.05
CA VAL A 13 17.88 8.12 13.49
C VAL A 13 17.84 8.40 12.00
N GLY A 14 18.45 7.53 11.21
CA GLY A 14 18.33 7.54 9.76
C GLY A 14 16.88 7.24 9.41
N LEU A 15 16.10 8.28 9.14
CA LEU A 15 14.90 8.13 8.33
C LEU A 15 15.36 7.72 6.93
N LEU A 16 15.13 6.46 6.57
CA LEU A 16 15.03 6.03 5.18
C LEU A 16 13.80 6.74 4.60
N VAL A 17 13.98 8.00 4.20
CA VAL A 17 13.07 8.65 3.27
C VAL A 17 13.38 7.99 1.92
N ALA A 18 12.63 6.94 1.60
CA ALA A 18 12.54 6.50 0.21
C ALA A 18 12.08 7.74 -0.57
N MET A 19 12.99 8.33 -1.34
CA MET A 19 12.63 9.40 -2.26
C MET A 19 11.73 8.78 -3.30
N THR A 20 10.41 8.87 -3.09
CA THR A 20 9.43 8.59 -4.14
C THR A 20 9.51 9.75 -5.11
N GLN A 21 10.51 9.71 -5.98
CA GLN A 21 10.56 10.58 -7.14
C GLN A 21 9.83 9.87 -8.27
N ALA A 22 8.81 10.51 -8.81
CA ALA A 22 8.27 10.16 -10.11
C ALA A 22 9.35 10.51 -11.14
N GLY A 23 9.74 9.56 -11.99
CA GLY A 23 10.90 9.71 -12.87
C GLY A 23 12.19 9.16 -12.26
N GLY A 24 13.15 8.78 -13.12
CA GLY A 24 14.41 8.18 -12.68
C GLY A 24 15.11 7.36 -13.76
N PRO A 25 16.34 6.88 -13.50
CA PRO A 25 17.02 5.90 -14.35
C PRO A 25 16.19 4.62 -14.48
N THR A 26 15.80 4.29 -15.70
CA THR A 26 14.99 3.11 -16.02
C THR A 26 15.75 2.20 -16.96
N LEU A 27 15.91 0.94 -16.58
CA LEU A 27 16.49 -0.09 -17.43
C LEU A 27 15.38 -0.75 -18.26
N VAL A 28 15.56 -0.78 -19.57
CA VAL A 28 14.64 -1.44 -20.51
C VAL A 28 15.37 -2.61 -21.15
N LEU A 29 14.91 -3.82 -20.86
CA LEU A 29 15.38 -5.06 -21.47
C LEU A 29 14.50 -5.38 -22.67
N LEU A 30 15.16 -5.59 -23.82
CA LEU A 30 14.51 -5.93 -25.07
C LEU A 30 14.98 -7.30 -25.55
N ASP A 31 14.09 -8.06 -26.18
CA ASP A 31 14.43 -9.28 -26.92
C ASP A 31 15.29 -8.94 -28.16
N ASN A 32 14.82 -7.94 -28.93
CA ASN A 32 15.55 -7.40 -30.06
C ASN A 32 15.47 -5.88 -30.10
N LEU A 33 16.42 -5.24 -30.79
CA LEU A 33 16.46 -3.78 -30.90
C LEU A 33 15.29 -3.20 -31.73
N ALA A 34 14.61 -4.02 -32.55
CA ALA A 34 13.46 -3.57 -33.34
C ALA A 34 12.22 -3.28 -32.47
N ILE A 35 12.13 -3.85 -31.27
CA ILE A 35 11.07 -3.52 -30.29
C ILE A 35 11.08 -2.03 -29.95
N LYS A 36 12.27 -1.40 -29.94
CA LYS A 36 12.41 0.03 -29.71
C LYS A 36 11.68 0.88 -30.75
N GLU A 37 11.65 0.44 -32.01
CA GLU A 37 10.98 1.14 -33.11
C GLU A 37 9.48 0.86 -33.13
N THR A 38 9.08 -0.39 -32.86
CA THR A 38 7.67 -0.81 -32.86
C THR A 38 6.87 -0.34 -31.64
N HIS A 39 7.54 0.06 -30.56
CA HIS A 39 6.94 0.58 -29.32
C HIS A 39 7.39 2.03 -29.05
N SER A 40 7.67 2.77 -30.12
CA SER A 40 8.28 4.09 -30.03
C SER A 40 7.37 5.11 -29.35
N ILE A 41 6.05 5.01 -29.51
CA ILE A 41 5.06 5.89 -28.88
C ILE A 41 5.10 5.71 -27.36
N PHE A 42 5.11 4.46 -26.88
CA PHE A 42 5.20 4.14 -25.46
C PHE A 42 6.50 4.68 -24.83
N PHE A 43 7.65 4.43 -25.46
CA PHE A 43 8.93 4.91 -24.93
C PHE A 43 9.06 6.43 -24.98
N LYS A 44 8.56 7.09 -26.03
CA LYS A 44 8.54 8.57 -26.12
C LYS A 44 7.65 9.18 -25.05
N MET A 45 6.52 8.56 -24.73
CA MET A 45 5.65 8.98 -23.64
C MET A 45 6.41 8.94 -22.30
N LEU A 46 7.11 7.85 -22.00
CA LEU A 46 7.94 7.75 -20.79
C LEU A 46 9.07 8.80 -20.77
N GLN A 47 9.79 8.97 -21.88
CA GLN A 47 10.82 10.01 -21.96
C GLN A 47 10.24 11.42 -21.77
N GLY A 48 9.03 11.67 -22.30
CA GLY A 48 8.29 12.93 -22.11
C GLY A 48 7.88 13.18 -20.66
N SER A 49 7.63 12.12 -19.88
CA SER A 49 7.40 12.18 -18.43
C SER A 49 8.67 12.36 -17.59
N GLY A 50 9.87 12.36 -18.20
CA GLY A 50 11.14 12.57 -17.50
C GLY A 50 11.93 11.31 -17.14
N TYR A 51 11.54 10.13 -17.64
CA TYR A 51 12.30 8.88 -17.42
C TYR A 51 13.57 8.82 -18.27
N THR A 52 14.68 8.38 -17.67
CA THR A 52 15.95 8.19 -18.39
C THR A 52 16.08 6.74 -18.90
N LEU A 53 15.66 6.59 -20.16
CA LEU A 53 15.65 5.39 -21.02
C LEU A 53 17.03 4.71 -21.24
N THR A 54 17.41 3.65 -20.51
CA THR A 54 18.59 2.82 -20.90
C THR A 54 18.15 1.51 -21.53
N PHE A 55 18.39 1.34 -22.85
CA PHE A 55 18.02 0.13 -23.58
C PHE A 55 19.19 -0.85 -23.64
N LYS A 56 18.93 -2.10 -23.26
CA LYS A 56 19.87 -3.23 -23.40
C LYS A 56 19.14 -4.47 -23.90
N LEU A 57 19.88 -5.41 -24.49
CA LEU A 57 19.35 -6.74 -24.80
C LEU A 57 19.27 -7.58 -23.53
N ALA A 58 18.28 -8.46 -23.44
CA ALA A 58 18.08 -9.31 -22.26
C ALA A 58 19.19 -10.34 -22.04
N ASP A 59 19.95 -10.69 -23.08
CA ASP A 59 21.06 -11.64 -23.08
C ASP A 59 22.46 -10.98 -22.92
N ASP A 60 22.52 -9.66 -22.73
CA ASP A 60 23.80 -8.95 -22.59
C ASP A 60 24.55 -9.38 -21.32
N ALA A 61 25.79 -9.85 -21.50
CA ALA A 61 26.67 -10.29 -20.41
C ALA A 61 27.04 -9.17 -19.42
N ASN A 62 26.83 -7.89 -19.77
CA ASN A 62 27.14 -6.75 -18.91
C ASN A 62 25.89 -6.17 -18.22
N LEU A 63 24.82 -6.94 -18.10
CA LEU A 63 23.65 -6.54 -17.33
C LEU A 63 23.92 -6.63 -15.83
N VAL A 64 23.64 -5.52 -15.15
CA VAL A 64 23.82 -5.34 -13.70
C VAL A 64 22.73 -4.38 -13.21
N LEU A 65 21.85 -4.81 -12.30
CA LEU A 65 20.85 -3.94 -11.65
C LEU A 65 21.40 -3.24 -10.41
N SER A 66 22.27 -3.90 -9.65
CA SER A 66 22.84 -3.38 -8.41
C SER A 66 24.36 -3.56 -8.39
N LYS A 67 25.06 -2.58 -7.83
CA LYS A 67 26.52 -2.63 -7.68
C LYS A 67 26.89 -2.15 -6.28
N TYR A 68 27.68 -2.95 -5.56
CA TYR A 68 28.10 -2.66 -4.19
C TYR A 68 26.95 -2.40 -3.21
N GLY A 69 25.79 -3.03 -3.42
CA GLY A 69 24.61 -2.90 -2.57
C GLY A 69 23.73 -1.68 -2.87
N GLU A 70 24.05 -0.89 -3.89
CA GLU A 70 23.18 0.19 -4.38
C GLU A 70 22.53 -0.19 -5.72
N HIS A 71 21.25 0.12 -5.87
CA HIS A 71 20.54 -0.04 -7.13
C HIS A 71 20.93 1.07 -8.11
N LEU A 72 21.30 0.69 -9.34
CA LEU A 72 21.69 1.62 -10.40
C LEU A 72 20.48 2.22 -11.13
N TYR A 73 19.33 1.56 -11.01
CA TYR A 73 18.08 1.91 -11.68
C TYR A 73 16.95 1.89 -10.65
N ASP A 74 15.98 2.78 -10.79
CA ASP A 74 14.80 2.83 -9.91
C ASP A 74 13.65 1.97 -10.46
N HIS A 75 13.65 1.76 -11.78
CA HIS A 75 12.60 1.04 -12.50
C HIS A 75 13.19 0.08 -13.52
N LEU A 76 12.49 -1.03 -13.73
CA LEU A 76 12.84 -2.06 -14.71
C LEU A 76 11.65 -2.34 -15.63
N ILE A 77 11.90 -2.35 -16.94
CA ILE A 77 10.93 -2.75 -17.96
C ILE A 77 11.50 -3.94 -18.70
N ILE A 78 10.74 -5.03 -18.75
CA ILE A 78 11.13 -6.26 -19.44
C ILE A 78 10.18 -6.49 -20.61
N PHE A 79 10.59 -6.01 -21.78
CA PHE A 79 9.95 -6.27 -23.08
C PHE A 79 10.78 -7.30 -23.85
N ALA A 80 11.06 -8.41 -23.18
CA ALA A 80 11.85 -9.50 -23.70
C ALA A 80 11.11 -10.83 -23.52
N PRO A 81 10.01 -11.07 -24.25
CA PRO A 81 9.12 -12.19 -23.96
C PRO A 81 9.78 -13.56 -24.16
N THR A 82 10.68 -13.72 -25.14
CA THR A 82 11.29 -15.02 -25.49
C THR A 82 12.53 -15.38 -24.67
N VAL A 83 12.86 -14.59 -23.64
CA VAL A 83 14.06 -14.81 -22.83
C VAL A 83 13.93 -16.08 -21.99
N GLU A 84 14.86 -17.01 -22.17
CA GLU A 84 14.96 -18.22 -21.34
C GLU A 84 15.84 -17.98 -20.10
N GLU A 85 16.93 -17.22 -20.26
CA GLU A 85 17.84 -16.82 -19.18
C GLU A 85 18.31 -15.38 -19.41
N PHE A 86 18.44 -14.61 -18.34
CA PHE A 86 18.98 -13.25 -18.41
C PHE A 86 20.52 -13.27 -18.46
N GLY A 87 21.10 -12.31 -19.17
CA GLY A 87 22.55 -12.15 -19.26
C GLY A 87 23.21 -11.56 -18.00
N GLY A 88 24.52 -11.77 -17.89
CA GLY A 88 25.37 -11.10 -16.91
C GLY A 88 25.13 -11.57 -15.48
N SER A 89 24.95 -10.62 -14.55
CA SER A 89 24.63 -10.92 -13.15
C SER A 89 23.13 -10.92 -12.89
N MET A 90 22.31 -10.98 -13.93
CA MET A 90 20.86 -10.95 -13.80
C MET A 90 20.26 -12.34 -13.73
N SER A 91 19.39 -12.51 -12.75
CA SER A 91 18.64 -13.73 -12.48
C SER A 91 17.27 -13.33 -11.95
N VAL A 92 16.35 -14.28 -11.93
CA VAL A 92 15.02 -14.10 -11.31
C VAL A 92 15.19 -13.66 -9.84
N GLU A 93 16.09 -14.30 -9.09
CA GLU A 93 16.40 -13.94 -7.71
C GLU A 93 16.84 -12.47 -7.57
N THR A 94 17.73 -11.99 -8.44
CA THR A 94 18.19 -10.59 -8.38
C THR A 94 17.07 -9.60 -8.68
N ILE A 95 16.10 -9.97 -9.53
CA ILE A 95 14.93 -9.13 -9.82
C ILE A 95 13.95 -9.15 -8.63
N THR A 96 13.77 -10.30 -7.99
CA THR A 96 12.96 -10.40 -6.76
C THR A 96 13.56 -9.56 -5.64
N ASP A 97 14.89 -9.62 -5.43
CA ASP A 97 15.61 -8.75 -4.48
C ASP A 97 15.44 -7.26 -4.82
N PHE A 98 15.40 -6.92 -6.11
CA PHE A 98 15.13 -5.56 -6.57
C PHE A 98 13.70 -5.10 -6.22
N ILE A 99 12.70 -5.98 -6.36
CA ILE A 99 11.32 -5.71 -5.95
C ILE A 99 11.24 -5.55 -4.42
N ASP A 100 11.92 -6.39 -3.66
CA ASP A 100 12.01 -6.30 -2.20
C ASP A 100 12.72 -5.02 -1.73
N GLY A 101 13.69 -4.53 -2.51
CA GLY A 101 14.33 -3.23 -2.36
C GLY A 101 13.44 -2.02 -2.65
N GLY A 102 12.22 -2.23 -3.16
CA GLY A 102 11.25 -1.18 -3.45
C GLY A 102 11.21 -0.74 -4.93
N GLY A 103 11.97 -1.42 -5.78
CA GLY A 103 12.01 -1.21 -7.23
C GLY A 103 10.69 -1.58 -7.90
N ASN A 104 10.35 -0.88 -8.98
CA ASN A 104 9.11 -1.13 -9.72
C ASN A 104 9.43 -1.86 -11.03
N VAL A 105 8.61 -2.84 -11.40
CA VAL A 105 8.86 -3.72 -12.55
C VAL A 105 7.63 -3.79 -13.45
N LEU A 106 7.82 -3.57 -14.75
CA LEU A 106 6.81 -3.79 -15.78
C LEU A 106 7.27 -4.89 -16.73
N VAL A 107 6.52 -6.00 -16.78
CA VAL A 107 6.83 -7.17 -17.61
C VAL A 107 5.77 -7.32 -18.68
N ALA A 108 6.21 -7.53 -19.92
CA ALA A 108 5.32 -7.86 -21.03
C ALA A 108 5.72 -9.19 -21.68
N GLY A 109 4.86 -10.18 -21.53
CA GLY A 109 4.99 -11.50 -22.16
C GLY A 109 4.42 -11.53 -23.58
N SER A 110 4.38 -12.72 -24.16
CA SER A 110 3.69 -12.99 -25.43
C SER A 110 3.26 -14.45 -25.47
N SER A 111 2.76 -14.91 -26.62
CA SER A 111 2.54 -16.35 -26.83
C SER A 111 3.83 -17.18 -26.88
N GLN A 112 4.99 -16.54 -26.84
CA GLN A 112 6.31 -17.19 -26.76
C GLN A 112 7.01 -16.77 -25.46
N THR A 113 6.29 -16.71 -24.33
CA THR A 113 6.89 -16.33 -23.04
C THR A 113 7.84 -17.41 -22.54
N GLY A 114 9.14 -17.13 -22.49
CA GLY A 114 10.20 -18.04 -22.03
C GLY A 114 10.20 -18.26 -20.51
N ASP A 115 10.98 -19.25 -20.06
CA ASP A 115 10.92 -19.76 -18.69
C ASP A 115 11.32 -18.72 -17.63
N ALA A 116 12.33 -17.87 -17.89
CA ALA A 116 12.72 -16.82 -16.94
C ALA A 116 11.58 -15.86 -16.56
N LEU A 117 10.67 -15.54 -17.48
CA LEU A 117 9.51 -14.70 -17.18
C LEU A 117 8.40 -15.45 -16.45
N ARG A 118 8.25 -16.75 -16.71
CA ARG A 118 7.28 -17.62 -16.03
C ARG A 118 7.68 -17.85 -14.58
N ASP A 119 8.97 -18.05 -14.33
CA ASP A 119 9.54 -18.17 -12.98
C ASP A 119 9.38 -16.86 -12.20
N LEU A 120 9.71 -15.72 -12.82
CA LEU A 120 9.52 -14.40 -12.20
C LEU A 120 8.05 -14.11 -11.87
N ALA A 121 7.13 -14.52 -12.74
CA ALA A 121 5.70 -14.40 -12.50
C ALA A 121 5.26 -15.29 -11.32
N SER A 122 5.78 -16.52 -11.25
CA SER A 122 5.48 -17.48 -10.18
C SER A 122 5.91 -16.95 -8.81
N GLU A 123 7.11 -16.35 -8.73
CA GLU A 123 7.59 -15.65 -7.52
C GLU A 123 6.70 -14.47 -7.11
N SER A 124 6.01 -13.86 -8.08
CA SER A 124 5.07 -12.75 -7.86
C SER A 124 3.62 -13.20 -7.61
N GLY A 125 3.35 -14.51 -7.56
CA GLY A 125 2.00 -15.07 -7.35
C GLY A 125 1.12 -15.14 -8.60
N PHE A 126 1.74 -15.14 -9.78
CA PHE A 126 1.08 -15.30 -11.08
C PHE A 126 1.58 -16.55 -11.78
N GLU A 127 0.67 -17.26 -12.45
CA GLU A 127 1.02 -18.36 -13.34
C GLU A 127 0.79 -17.91 -14.78
N ILE A 128 1.83 -18.04 -15.60
CA ILE A 128 1.74 -17.81 -17.05
C ILE A 128 1.60 -19.16 -17.75
N ASP A 129 0.70 -19.21 -18.71
CA ASP A 129 0.47 -20.40 -19.53
C ASP A 129 1.70 -20.80 -20.37
N GLU A 130 1.71 -22.04 -20.88
CA GLU A 130 2.86 -22.64 -21.56
C GLU A 130 3.27 -21.90 -22.85
N VAL A 131 4.52 -22.06 -23.27
CA VAL A 131 5.04 -21.52 -24.54
C VAL A 131 4.19 -22.02 -25.71
N GLY A 132 3.73 -21.12 -26.56
CA GLY A 132 2.89 -21.41 -27.73
C GLY A 132 1.39 -21.36 -27.45
N THR A 133 0.97 -21.02 -26.24
CA THR A 133 -0.43 -20.75 -25.91
C THR A 133 -0.80 -19.30 -26.19
N SER A 134 -2.06 -19.08 -26.51
CA SER A 134 -2.64 -17.74 -26.69
C SER A 134 -4.01 -17.69 -26.06
N VAL A 135 -4.43 -16.51 -25.63
CA VAL A 135 -5.84 -16.29 -25.29
C VAL A 135 -6.66 -16.27 -26.58
N ILE A 136 -7.63 -17.18 -26.66
CA ILE A 136 -8.51 -17.38 -27.80
C ILE A 136 -9.93 -16.98 -27.38
N ASP A 137 -10.60 -16.19 -28.21
CA ASP A 137 -12.02 -15.87 -28.02
C ASP A 137 -12.75 -15.82 -29.36
N HIS A 138 -13.58 -16.83 -29.62
CA HIS A 138 -14.28 -16.92 -30.90
C HIS A 138 -15.48 -15.97 -31.03
N MET A 139 -15.88 -15.30 -29.94
CA MET A 139 -17.02 -14.38 -29.95
C MET A 139 -16.56 -12.91 -30.00
N ASN A 140 -15.45 -12.58 -29.31
CA ASN A 140 -14.97 -11.20 -29.14
C ASN A 140 -13.59 -10.99 -29.77
N TYR A 141 -13.43 -11.32 -31.05
CA TYR A 141 -12.19 -11.07 -31.81
C TYR A 141 -12.37 -9.93 -32.81
N ASP A 142 -11.25 -9.31 -33.17
CA ASP A 142 -11.21 -8.20 -34.12
C ASP A 142 -11.23 -8.72 -35.58
N VAL A 143 -11.82 -7.94 -36.49
CA VAL A 143 -11.83 -8.26 -37.93
C VAL A 143 -10.45 -8.37 -38.56
N SER A 144 -9.43 -7.74 -37.97
CA SER A 144 -8.03 -7.81 -38.44
C SER A 144 -7.27 -9.05 -37.96
N ASP A 145 -7.94 -9.97 -37.26
CA ASP A 145 -7.34 -11.24 -36.85
C ASP A 145 -6.99 -12.14 -38.06
N TYR A 146 -5.93 -12.93 -37.92
CA TYR A 146 -5.43 -13.84 -38.96
C TYR A 146 -6.20 -15.18 -39.07
N GLY A 147 -7.42 -15.25 -38.53
CA GLY A 147 -8.31 -16.41 -38.60
C GLY A 147 -8.12 -17.44 -37.49
N ARG A 148 -7.32 -17.13 -36.46
CA ARG A 148 -7.11 -17.99 -35.27
C ARG A 148 -7.85 -17.50 -34.04
N HIS A 149 -8.52 -16.35 -34.13
CA HIS A 149 -9.31 -15.69 -33.11
C HIS A 149 -8.47 -15.38 -31.85
N THR A 150 -7.22 -14.98 -32.07
CA THR A 150 -6.21 -14.69 -31.02
C THR A 150 -6.06 -13.20 -30.73
N LYS A 151 -6.50 -12.33 -31.67
CA LYS A 151 -6.58 -10.89 -31.48
C LYS A 151 -7.94 -10.55 -30.87
N ILE A 152 -7.98 -10.56 -29.54
CA ILE A 152 -9.21 -10.38 -28.78
C ILE A 152 -9.48 -8.90 -28.54
N VAL A 153 -10.77 -8.56 -28.53
CA VAL A 153 -11.30 -7.24 -28.18
C VAL A 153 -11.80 -7.29 -26.75
N ALA A 154 -11.09 -6.64 -25.84
CA ALA A 154 -11.51 -6.50 -24.45
C ALA A 154 -12.30 -5.21 -24.25
N GLU A 155 -13.50 -5.33 -23.72
CA GLU A 155 -14.38 -4.20 -23.43
C GLU A 155 -13.88 -3.44 -22.19
N PRO A 156 -14.11 -2.11 -22.10
CA PRO A 156 -13.69 -1.31 -20.95
C PRO A 156 -14.31 -1.77 -19.62
N SER A 157 -15.45 -2.45 -19.64
CA SER A 157 -16.08 -3.06 -18.46
C SER A 157 -15.26 -4.19 -17.82
N GLN A 158 -14.28 -4.74 -18.55
CA GLN A 158 -13.39 -5.80 -18.07
C GLN A 158 -12.17 -5.26 -17.29
N LEU A 159 -11.97 -3.94 -17.28
CA LEU A 159 -10.95 -3.27 -16.47
C LEU A 159 -11.37 -3.23 -15.00
N ILE A 160 -10.40 -3.20 -14.09
CA ILE A 160 -10.62 -2.96 -12.66
C ILE A 160 -11.30 -1.61 -12.38
N ASP A 161 -12.08 -1.53 -11.28
CA ASP A 161 -12.74 -0.28 -10.86
C ASP A 161 -11.83 0.59 -10.02
N ALA A 162 -10.73 1.01 -10.63
CA ALA A 162 -9.69 1.78 -9.96
C ALA A 162 -9.13 2.83 -10.93
N PRO A 163 -9.72 4.04 -10.99
CA PRO A 163 -9.27 5.09 -11.90
C PRO A 163 -7.84 5.57 -11.62
N VAL A 164 -7.34 5.34 -10.40
CA VAL A 164 -5.94 5.59 -10.01
C VAL A 164 -4.96 4.70 -10.80
N ILE A 165 -5.38 3.50 -11.19
CA ILE A 165 -4.53 2.53 -11.90
C ILE A 165 -4.73 2.61 -13.41
N VAL A 166 -5.99 2.54 -13.87
CA VAL A 166 -6.32 2.40 -15.30
C VAL A 166 -6.85 3.67 -15.95
N GLY A 167 -6.99 4.77 -15.20
CA GLY A 167 -7.60 6.00 -15.69
C GLY A 167 -9.13 5.91 -15.80
N ASP A 168 -9.73 6.80 -16.60
CA ASP A 168 -11.17 6.74 -16.88
C ASP A 168 -11.49 5.50 -17.74
N ARG A 169 -12.55 4.77 -17.38
CA ARG A 169 -13.06 3.62 -18.14
C ARG A 169 -13.81 4.03 -19.42
N LYS A 170 -14.04 5.32 -19.64
CA LYS A 170 -14.63 5.86 -20.89
C LYS A 170 -13.62 5.87 -22.03
N VAL A 171 -13.06 4.70 -22.34
CA VAL A 171 -12.13 4.47 -23.46
C VAL A 171 -12.81 3.62 -24.52
N SER A 172 -12.29 3.67 -25.75
CA SER A 172 -12.64 2.68 -26.78
C SER A 172 -12.24 1.27 -26.31
N PRO A 173 -12.84 0.21 -26.87
CA PRO A 173 -12.40 -1.15 -26.61
C PRO A 173 -10.90 -1.35 -26.86
N LEU A 174 -10.33 -2.31 -26.14
CA LEU A 174 -8.90 -2.60 -26.12
C LEU A 174 -8.58 -3.79 -27.02
N LEU A 175 -7.47 -3.73 -27.73
CA LEU A 175 -6.92 -4.86 -28.48
C LEU A 175 -5.89 -5.59 -27.64
N TYR A 176 -6.00 -6.91 -27.58
CA TYR A 176 -5.05 -7.75 -26.87
C TYR A 176 -4.67 -8.97 -27.71
N GLN A 177 -3.39 -9.32 -27.68
CA GLN A 177 -2.88 -10.52 -28.34
C GLN A 177 -1.67 -11.03 -27.55
N GLY A 178 -1.83 -12.16 -26.88
CA GLY A 178 -0.82 -12.68 -25.97
C GLY A 178 -1.26 -13.94 -25.24
N THR A 179 -0.53 -14.29 -24.19
CA THR A 179 -0.81 -15.44 -23.33
C THR A 179 -1.73 -15.05 -22.16
N GLY A 180 -2.42 -16.03 -21.58
CA GLY A 180 -3.24 -15.83 -20.39
C GLY A 180 -2.42 -15.94 -19.11
N LEU A 181 -2.84 -15.18 -18.09
CA LEU A 181 -2.30 -15.23 -16.74
C LEU A 181 -3.37 -15.77 -15.78
N ILE A 182 -2.95 -16.48 -14.74
CA ILE A 182 -3.77 -16.84 -13.58
C ILE A 182 -3.13 -16.22 -12.35
N ALA A 183 -3.96 -15.79 -11.41
CA ALA A 183 -3.50 -15.36 -10.10
C ALA A 183 -3.98 -16.35 -9.05
N ASP A 184 -3.15 -16.59 -8.05
CA ASP A 184 -3.54 -17.33 -6.85
C ASP A 184 -4.69 -16.60 -6.13
N PRO A 185 -5.87 -17.23 -5.94
CA PRO A 185 -6.99 -16.66 -5.19
C PRO A 185 -6.65 -16.34 -3.73
N ASP A 186 -5.69 -17.04 -3.14
CA ASP A 186 -5.32 -16.87 -1.73
C ASP A 186 -4.38 -15.67 -1.50
N ASN A 187 -3.82 -15.10 -2.57
CA ASN A 187 -2.93 -13.94 -2.47
C ASN A 187 -3.74 -12.61 -2.44
N PRO A 188 -3.81 -11.92 -1.29
CA PRO A 188 -4.60 -10.70 -1.17
C PRO A 188 -3.94 -9.46 -1.80
N LEU A 189 -2.66 -9.56 -2.21
CA LEU A 189 -1.88 -8.44 -2.75
C LEU A 189 -2.03 -8.30 -4.27
N VAL A 190 -2.64 -9.28 -4.92
CA VAL A 190 -2.82 -9.32 -6.36
C VAL A 190 -4.03 -8.49 -6.79
N LEU A 191 -3.84 -7.72 -7.86
CA LEU A 191 -4.83 -6.88 -8.51
C LEU A 191 -5.06 -7.37 -9.94
N LYS A 192 -6.33 -7.60 -10.28
CA LYS A 192 -6.77 -8.06 -11.61
C LYS A 192 -7.08 -6.85 -12.48
N LEU A 193 -6.08 -6.33 -13.21
CA LEU A 193 -6.23 -5.06 -13.95
C LEU A 193 -7.15 -5.19 -15.17
N LEU A 194 -6.94 -6.23 -15.98
CA LEU A 194 -7.74 -6.53 -17.16
C LEU A 194 -8.04 -8.03 -17.21
N THR A 195 -9.32 -8.37 -17.24
CA THR A 195 -9.81 -9.75 -17.31
C THR A 195 -10.28 -10.10 -18.72
N ALA A 196 -10.22 -11.37 -19.11
CA ALA A 196 -10.79 -11.83 -20.36
C ALA A 196 -12.33 -11.95 -20.28
N SER A 197 -12.97 -12.16 -21.43
CA SER A 197 -14.42 -12.33 -21.50
C SER A 197 -14.83 -13.69 -20.91
N SER A 198 -16.13 -13.92 -20.68
CA SER A 198 -16.59 -15.24 -20.24
C SER A 198 -16.46 -16.34 -21.29
N SER A 199 -16.26 -16.01 -22.57
CA SER A 199 -16.08 -16.97 -23.66
C SER A 199 -14.63 -17.24 -24.00
N ALA A 200 -13.69 -16.48 -23.43
CA ALA A 200 -12.26 -16.62 -23.70
C ALA A 200 -11.66 -17.81 -22.94
N TYR A 201 -10.64 -18.44 -23.52
CA TYR A 201 -9.82 -19.46 -22.87
C TYR A 201 -8.39 -19.39 -23.39
N SER A 202 -7.40 -19.82 -22.61
CA SER A 202 -6.00 -19.86 -23.02
C SER A 202 -5.60 -21.27 -23.40
N TYR A 203 -5.15 -21.47 -24.64
CA TYR A 203 -4.69 -22.77 -25.14
C TYR A 203 -3.81 -22.60 -26.39
N HIS A 204 -3.21 -23.69 -26.85
CA HIS A 204 -2.52 -23.74 -28.14
C HIS A 204 -3.51 -23.61 -29.31
N PRO A 205 -3.38 -22.58 -30.19
CA PRO A 205 -4.33 -22.37 -31.29
C PRO A 205 -4.38 -23.50 -32.33
N ASP A 206 -3.27 -24.21 -32.52
CA ASP A 206 -3.11 -25.24 -33.56
C ASP A 206 -3.42 -26.67 -33.06
N LYS A 207 -3.64 -26.85 -31.75
CA LYS A 207 -3.88 -28.16 -31.15
C LYS A 207 -5.34 -28.30 -30.71
N PRO A 208 -5.98 -29.46 -30.89
CA PRO A 208 -7.31 -29.70 -30.34
C PRO A 208 -7.24 -29.69 -28.81
N VAL A 209 -8.22 -29.05 -28.17
CA VAL A 209 -8.36 -29.03 -26.71
C VAL A 209 -8.71 -30.43 -26.23
N LYS A 210 -7.75 -31.08 -25.55
CA LYS A 210 -7.94 -32.41 -24.94
C LYS A 210 -8.05 -32.34 -23.43
N ASP A 211 -7.23 -31.49 -22.85
CA ASP A 211 -7.16 -31.28 -21.40
C ASP A 211 -7.90 -29.99 -21.03
N TYR A 212 -8.21 -29.84 -19.75
CA TYR A 212 -8.81 -28.60 -19.26
C TYR A 212 -7.81 -27.46 -19.46
N PRO A 213 -8.16 -26.40 -20.22
CA PRO A 213 -7.24 -25.30 -20.48
C PRO A 213 -6.80 -24.63 -19.18
N HIS A 214 -5.57 -24.12 -19.16
CA HIS A 214 -4.98 -23.51 -17.97
C HIS A 214 -5.89 -22.39 -17.43
N ALA A 215 -6.23 -21.43 -18.29
CA ALA A 215 -7.12 -20.31 -17.94
C ALA A 215 -8.41 -20.36 -18.78
N VAL A 216 -9.57 -20.30 -18.10
CA VAL A 216 -10.90 -20.35 -18.75
C VAL A 216 -11.82 -19.26 -18.21
N GLY A 217 -12.53 -18.60 -19.13
CA GLY A 217 -13.54 -17.59 -18.85
C GLY A 217 -12.98 -16.32 -18.21
N LYS A 218 -13.76 -15.72 -17.31
CA LYS A 218 -13.41 -14.45 -16.64
C LYS A 218 -12.22 -14.55 -15.68
N ASN A 219 -11.81 -15.75 -15.31
CA ASN A 219 -10.66 -15.96 -14.45
C ASN A 219 -9.33 -15.78 -15.21
N THR A 220 -9.36 -15.83 -16.55
CA THR A 220 -8.21 -15.51 -17.38
C THR A 220 -7.86 -14.04 -17.23
N LEU A 221 -6.68 -13.75 -16.70
CA LEU A 221 -6.14 -12.41 -16.58
C LEU A 221 -5.32 -12.09 -17.82
N LEU A 222 -5.55 -10.92 -18.40
CA LEU A 222 -4.79 -10.41 -19.54
C LEU A 222 -3.64 -9.52 -19.06
N ILE A 223 -3.95 -8.70 -18.04
CA ILE A 223 -3.00 -7.85 -17.32
C ILE A 223 -3.30 -7.98 -15.83
N ALA A 224 -2.27 -8.26 -15.05
CA ALA A 224 -2.34 -8.38 -13.60
C ALA A 224 -1.25 -7.54 -12.94
N ALA A 225 -1.45 -7.19 -11.68
CA ALA A 225 -0.51 -6.40 -10.91
C ALA A 225 -0.37 -6.91 -9.49
N LEU A 226 0.79 -6.72 -8.91
CA LEU A 226 1.09 -6.99 -7.51
C LEU A 226 1.50 -5.68 -6.84
N GLN A 227 0.88 -5.37 -5.70
CA GLN A 227 1.38 -4.34 -4.80
C GLN A 227 1.98 -5.01 -3.57
N ALA A 228 3.30 -5.01 -3.48
CA ALA A 228 4.02 -5.64 -2.39
C ALA A 228 3.89 -4.85 -1.07
N ARG A 229 4.22 -5.47 0.06
CA ARG A 229 4.11 -4.86 1.41
C ARG A 229 5.02 -3.65 1.61
N ASN A 230 6.14 -3.59 0.89
CA ASN A 230 7.04 -2.45 0.83
C ASN A 230 6.55 -1.36 -0.16
N ASN A 231 5.34 -1.51 -0.72
CA ASN A 231 4.76 -0.68 -1.77
C ASN A 231 5.53 -0.68 -3.09
N ALA A 232 6.32 -1.71 -3.40
CA ALA A 232 6.77 -1.96 -4.77
C ALA A 232 5.58 -2.34 -5.66
N ARG A 233 5.60 -1.87 -6.91
CA ARG A 233 4.54 -2.12 -7.89
C ARG A 233 5.10 -2.96 -9.03
N VAL A 234 4.47 -4.09 -9.26
CA VAL A 234 4.83 -5.00 -10.35
C VAL A 234 3.61 -5.19 -11.23
N VAL A 235 3.77 -5.06 -12.55
CA VAL A 235 2.71 -5.37 -13.52
C VAL A 235 3.19 -6.42 -14.49
N PHE A 236 2.37 -7.45 -14.66
CA PHE A 236 2.51 -8.47 -15.68
C PHE A 236 1.42 -8.28 -16.72
N SER A 237 1.82 -7.97 -17.94
CA SER A 237 0.97 -8.07 -19.12
C SER A 237 1.33 -9.34 -19.87
N GLY A 238 0.36 -10.20 -20.19
CA GLY A 238 0.61 -11.36 -21.06
C GLY A 238 0.83 -11.00 -22.53
N SER A 239 0.81 -9.70 -22.88
CA SER A 239 0.92 -9.20 -24.24
C SER A 239 1.87 -8.01 -24.34
N LEU A 240 2.96 -8.20 -25.08
CA LEU A 240 3.83 -7.13 -25.59
C LEU A 240 3.09 -6.27 -26.62
N TYR A 241 2.29 -6.92 -27.48
CA TYR A 241 1.47 -6.23 -28.48
C TYR A 241 0.59 -5.13 -27.88
N PHE A 242 0.08 -5.32 -26.66
CA PHE A 242 -0.74 -4.33 -25.96
C PHE A 242 -0.08 -2.94 -25.86
N PHE A 243 1.25 -2.87 -25.78
CA PHE A 243 2.05 -1.63 -25.68
C PHE A 243 2.63 -1.16 -27.02
N SER A 244 2.30 -1.82 -28.12
CA SER A 244 2.86 -1.52 -29.45
C SER A 244 2.19 -0.32 -30.12
N ASP A 245 2.95 0.33 -31.00
CA ASP A 245 2.45 1.46 -31.81
C ASP A 245 1.30 1.02 -32.73
N GLU A 246 1.32 -0.25 -33.18
CA GLU A 246 0.22 -0.84 -33.96
C GLU A 246 -1.06 -0.91 -33.12
N ALA A 247 -1.00 -1.44 -31.90
CA ALA A 247 -2.18 -1.53 -31.04
C ALA A 247 -2.74 -0.15 -30.70
N PHE A 248 -1.89 0.86 -30.50
CA PHE A 248 -2.30 2.23 -30.18
C PHE A 248 -2.98 2.97 -31.33
N THR A 249 -2.62 2.66 -32.59
CA THR A 249 -3.14 3.36 -33.77
C THR A 249 -4.19 2.56 -34.54
N SER A 250 -4.34 1.27 -34.24
CA SER A 250 -5.29 0.41 -34.94
C SER A 250 -6.74 0.76 -34.60
N PRO A 251 -7.65 0.73 -35.61
CA PRO A 251 -9.07 0.75 -35.36
C PRO A 251 -9.50 -0.56 -34.70
N VAL A 252 -10.60 -0.51 -33.95
CA VAL A 252 -11.19 -1.68 -33.30
C VAL A 252 -12.57 -1.94 -33.86
N HIS A 253 -12.76 -3.14 -34.40
CA HIS A 253 -14.04 -3.58 -34.94
C HIS A 253 -14.24 -5.06 -34.66
N LYS A 254 -15.11 -5.32 -33.70
CA LYS A 254 -15.50 -6.66 -33.29
C LYS A 254 -16.37 -7.33 -34.35
N VAL A 255 -16.05 -8.58 -34.68
CA VAL A 255 -16.77 -9.33 -35.73
C VAL A 255 -18.23 -9.57 -35.39
N GLN A 256 -18.52 -9.96 -34.14
CA GLN A 256 -19.87 -10.27 -33.68
C GLN A 256 -20.47 -9.10 -32.90
N GLY A 257 -20.82 -8.04 -33.63
CA GLY A 257 -21.48 -6.86 -33.07
C GLY A 257 -20.53 -5.93 -32.31
N GLY A 258 -20.74 -4.64 -32.51
CA GLY A 258 -19.90 -3.58 -31.95
C GLY A 258 -19.84 -2.40 -32.90
N ASN A 259 -19.71 -1.20 -32.36
CA ASN A 259 -19.43 -0.04 -33.20
C ASN A 259 -17.96 -0.11 -33.63
N LYS A 260 -17.69 0.28 -34.87
CA LYS A 260 -16.30 0.52 -35.28
C LYS A 260 -15.78 1.74 -34.54
N HIS A 261 -14.66 1.56 -33.84
CA HIS A 261 -13.90 2.65 -33.26
C HIS A 261 -12.67 2.92 -34.14
N GLU A 262 -12.41 4.19 -34.46
CA GLU A 262 -11.28 4.56 -35.33
C GLU A 262 -9.93 4.33 -34.64
N VAL A 263 -9.88 4.39 -33.30
CA VAL A 263 -8.67 4.17 -32.50
C VAL A 263 -9.02 3.34 -31.26
N SER A 264 -8.14 2.41 -30.90
CA SER A 264 -8.25 1.59 -29.69
C SER A 264 -8.05 2.41 -28.41
N GLY A 265 -8.51 1.87 -27.28
CA GLY A 265 -8.26 2.47 -25.96
C GLY A 265 -6.87 2.21 -25.39
N ASN A 266 -6.02 1.44 -26.10
CA ASN A 266 -4.79 0.87 -25.55
C ASN A 266 -3.81 1.94 -25.04
N GLN A 267 -3.63 3.03 -25.79
CA GLN A 267 -2.67 4.07 -25.43
C GLN A 267 -3.02 4.70 -24.07
N ALA A 268 -4.28 5.08 -23.86
CA ALA A 268 -4.72 5.73 -22.62
C ALA A 268 -4.57 4.80 -21.40
N VAL A 269 -4.89 3.51 -21.56
CA VAL A 269 -4.78 2.52 -20.48
C VAL A 269 -3.31 2.17 -20.21
N ALA A 270 -2.50 1.98 -21.25
CA ALA A 270 -1.07 1.70 -21.11
C ALA A 270 -0.33 2.86 -20.42
N GLU A 271 -0.68 4.10 -20.75
CA GLU A 271 -0.19 5.31 -20.08
C GLU A 271 -0.56 5.32 -18.60
N ALA A 272 -1.84 5.10 -18.27
CA ALA A 272 -2.29 5.09 -16.88
C ALA A 272 -1.60 3.99 -16.05
N ILE A 273 -1.47 2.78 -16.61
CA ILE A 273 -0.76 1.66 -15.96
C ILE A 273 0.70 2.03 -15.73
N ALA A 274 1.39 2.58 -16.72
CA ALA A 274 2.80 2.97 -16.57
C ALA A 274 2.98 4.04 -15.49
N ARG A 275 2.14 5.09 -15.47
CA ARG A 275 2.13 6.12 -14.43
C ARG A 275 1.89 5.55 -13.04
N TRP A 276 1.02 4.54 -12.94
CA TRP A 276 0.77 3.86 -11.68
C TRP A 276 1.97 2.99 -11.27
N VAL A 277 2.51 2.14 -12.14
CA VAL A 277 3.65 1.27 -11.81
C VAL A 277 4.86 2.07 -11.34
N PHE A 278 5.20 3.15 -12.02
CA PHE A 278 6.38 3.97 -11.71
C PHE A 278 6.11 5.06 -10.67
N LYS A 279 5.07 4.89 -9.85
CA LYS A 279 4.77 5.75 -8.69
C LYS A 279 4.56 7.23 -9.03
N GLU A 280 4.11 7.56 -10.25
CA GLU A 280 3.63 8.93 -10.56
C GLU A 280 2.24 9.18 -9.98
N ASN A 281 1.38 8.17 -9.99
CA ASN A 281 0.00 8.27 -9.51
C ASN A 281 -0.27 7.37 -8.30
N GLY A 282 -1.23 7.75 -7.46
CA GLY A 282 -1.67 6.94 -6.33
C GLY A 282 -0.64 6.79 -5.21
N VAL A 283 0.29 7.74 -5.08
CA VAL A 283 1.28 7.74 -3.99
C VAL A 283 0.80 8.67 -2.88
N ILE A 284 0.69 8.11 -1.68
CA ILE A 284 0.38 8.86 -0.47
C ILE A 284 1.48 8.63 0.58
N ARG A 285 1.69 9.61 1.45
CA ARG A 285 2.63 9.52 2.57
C ARG A 285 2.10 10.20 3.82
N VAL A 286 2.63 9.80 4.96
CA VAL A 286 2.48 10.51 6.22
C VAL A 286 3.61 11.53 6.33
N SER A 287 3.28 12.82 6.45
CA SER A 287 4.29 13.86 6.65
C SER A 287 4.54 14.16 8.12
N PHE A 288 3.50 14.10 8.95
CA PHE A 288 3.61 14.43 10.37
C PHE A 288 2.57 13.70 11.22
N VAL A 289 2.96 13.31 12.43
CA VAL A 289 2.09 12.71 13.44
C VAL A 289 2.28 13.46 14.75
N HIS A 290 1.19 13.74 15.45
CA HIS A 290 1.24 14.44 16.72
C HIS A 290 0.05 14.07 17.61
N HIS A 291 0.32 13.86 18.90
CA HIS A 291 -0.68 13.51 19.89
C HIS A 291 -0.44 14.25 21.22
N HIS A 292 -1.50 14.62 21.92
CA HIS A 292 -1.40 15.36 23.18
C HIS A 292 -2.69 15.21 24.00
N LYS A 293 -2.67 15.65 25.27
CA LYS A 293 -3.90 15.75 26.06
C LYS A 293 -4.73 16.94 25.60
N LYS A 294 -6.05 16.84 25.75
CA LYS A 294 -6.95 17.96 25.44
C LYS A 294 -6.60 19.18 26.30
N GLY A 295 -6.20 20.28 25.65
CA GLY A 295 -5.83 21.54 26.31
C GLY A 295 -4.32 21.73 26.51
N GLU A 296 -3.51 20.70 26.26
CA GLU A 296 -2.05 20.79 26.24
C GLU A 296 -1.55 20.87 24.78
N ALA A 297 -0.33 21.34 24.58
CA ALA A 297 0.29 21.44 23.24
C ALA A 297 1.28 20.30 22.96
N GLU A 298 1.93 19.76 23.99
CA GLU A 298 2.99 18.76 23.86
C GLU A 298 2.50 17.35 24.25
N PRO A 299 3.10 16.28 23.68
CA PRO A 299 2.83 14.92 24.11
C PRO A 299 3.30 14.70 25.57
N PRO A 300 2.45 14.13 26.45
CA PRO A 300 2.88 13.77 27.79
C PRO A 300 3.79 12.54 27.75
N VAL A 301 4.65 12.39 28.78
CA VAL A 301 5.51 11.19 28.95
C VAL A 301 4.67 9.92 29.09
N ALA A 302 3.54 10.01 29.79
CA ALA A 302 2.58 8.93 29.93
C ALA A 302 1.17 9.51 30.10
N TYR A 303 0.19 8.84 29.50
CA TYR A 303 -1.21 9.16 29.70
C TYR A 303 -1.76 8.45 30.94
N THR A 304 -2.79 9.01 31.54
CA THR A 304 -3.59 8.32 32.56
C THR A 304 -4.80 7.64 31.94
N ILE A 305 -5.29 6.58 32.60
CA ILE A 305 -6.61 6.02 32.27
C ILE A 305 -7.65 7.13 32.24
N MET A 306 -8.61 7.05 31.32
CA MET A 306 -9.70 8.02 31.20
C MET A 306 -9.27 9.46 30.83
N ASP A 307 -8.04 9.68 30.35
CA ASP A 307 -7.63 10.98 29.79
C ASP A 307 -8.34 11.26 28.44
N ASP A 308 -8.68 12.52 28.20
CA ASP A 308 -9.11 13.00 26.87
C ASP A 308 -7.88 13.29 25.99
N VAL A 309 -7.79 12.59 24.87
CA VAL A 309 -6.65 12.66 23.93
C VAL A 309 -7.06 13.24 22.60
N VAL A 310 -6.14 13.99 22.01
CA VAL A 310 -6.21 14.46 20.63
C VAL A 310 -5.05 13.83 19.87
N TYR A 311 -5.36 13.09 18.81
CA TYR A 311 -4.40 12.55 17.87
C TYR A 311 -4.58 13.22 16.50
N SER A 312 -3.49 13.64 15.88
CA SER A 312 -3.50 14.26 14.56
C SER A 312 -2.42 13.69 13.65
N ILE A 313 -2.76 13.55 12.37
CA ILE A 313 -1.88 13.03 11.32
C ILE A 313 -2.04 13.88 10.05
N ASN A 314 -0.95 14.22 9.40
CA ASN A 314 -0.94 14.88 8.11
C ASN A 314 -0.65 13.85 7.02
N VAL A 315 -1.56 13.75 6.06
CA VAL A 315 -1.42 12.87 4.90
C VAL A 315 -1.35 13.70 3.63
N GLU A 316 -0.34 13.41 2.81
CA GLU A 316 -0.08 14.08 1.54
C GLU A 316 -0.15 13.07 0.41
N GLN A 317 -0.61 13.52 -0.76
CA GLN A 317 -0.62 12.78 -2.00
C GLN A 317 0.36 13.43 -2.99
N LEU A 318 1.06 12.60 -3.76
CA LEU A 318 1.88 13.07 -4.87
C LEU A 318 0.98 13.39 -6.07
N SER A 319 1.08 14.61 -6.59
CA SER A 319 0.38 15.04 -7.80
C SER A 319 1.38 15.75 -8.72
N GLY A 320 1.87 15.04 -9.73
CA GLY A 320 3.06 15.45 -10.48
C GLY A 320 4.26 15.52 -9.53
N ASP A 321 5.03 16.60 -9.58
CA ASP A 321 6.24 16.76 -8.75
C ASP A 321 5.97 17.39 -7.36
N LYS A 322 4.70 17.56 -6.98
CA LYS A 322 4.33 18.28 -5.74
C LYS A 322 3.49 17.41 -4.82
N TRP A 323 3.80 17.51 -3.54
CA TRP A 323 3.00 16.95 -2.46
C TRP A 323 1.84 17.90 -2.15
N VAL A 324 0.63 17.40 -2.34
CA VAL A 324 -0.61 18.12 -2.06
C VAL A 324 -1.36 17.45 -0.90
N PRO A 325 -2.18 18.19 -0.14
CA PRO A 325 -3.04 17.62 0.88
C PRO A 325 -3.90 16.46 0.37
N PHE A 326 -3.85 15.30 1.04
CA PHE A 326 -4.74 14.19 0.73
C PHE A 326 -6.09 14.37 1.44
N VAL A 327 -7.19 14.25 0.69
CA VAL A 327 -8.55 14.40 1.20
C VAL A 327 -9.31 13.08 1.04
N ALA A 328 -9.71 12.48 2.16
CA ALA A 328 -10.47 11.25 2.28
C ALA A 328 -11.44 11.36 3.46
N GLU A 329 -12.57 10.67 3.39
CA GLU A 329 -13.60 10.73 4.45
C GLU A 329 -13.53 9.53 5.40
N ASP A 330 -12.76 8.51 5.05
CA ASP A 330 -12.77 7.16 5.62
C ASP A 330 -11.43 6.77 6.27
N LEU A 331 -10.59 7.74 6.60
CA LEU A 331 -9.36 7.51 7.35
C LEU A 331 -9.70 7.16 8.81
N GLN A 332 -9.20 6.02 9.30
CA GLN A 332 -9.51 5.53 10.65
C GLN A 332 -8.27 5.50 11.53
N LEU A 333 -8.48 5.87 12.80
CA LEU A 333 -7.54 5.67 13.89
C LEU A 333 -7.99 4.48 14.73
N GLU A 334 -7.07 3.60 15.04
CA GLU A 334 -7.22 2.54 16.03
C GLU A 334 -6.32 2.82 17.24
N PHE A 335 -6.88 2.63 18.44
CA PHE A 335 -6.11 2.62 19.68
C PHE A 335 -6.04 1.18 20.19
N VAL A 336 -4.87 0.56 20.02
CA VAL A 336 -4.69 -0.90 20.06
C VAL A 336 -3.72 -1.29 21.16
N ARG A 337 -3.92 -2.45 21.78
CA ARG A 337 -2.89 -3.12 22.61
C ARG A 337 -2.56 -4.51 22.04
N ILE A 338 -3.53 -5.41 22.14
CA ILE A 338 -3.55 -6.69 21.42
C ILE A 338 -4.66 -6.57 20.39
N ASP A 339 -5.85 -6.23 20.89
CA ASP A 339 -7.04 -5.92 20.09
C ASP A 339 -7.32 -4.41 20.09
N PRO A 340 -8.06 -3.89 19.09
CA PRO A 340 -8.46 -2.48 19.06
C PRO A 340 -9.51 -2.19 20.14
N PHE A 341 -9.18 -1.29 21.08
CA PHE A 341 -10.11 -0.81 22.11
C PHE A 341 -10.99 0.33 21.59
N VAL A 342 -10.40 1.20 20.77
CA VAL A 342 -11.11 2.31 20.13
C VAL A 342 -10.81 2.26 18.65
N ARG A 343 -11.84 2.33 17.82
CA ARG A 343 -11.74 2.55 16.38
C ARG A 343 -12.64 3.72 16.02
N GLN A 344 -12.07 4.76 15.44
CA GLN A 344 -12.80 5.98 15.12
C GLN A 344 -12.36 6.55 13.77
N THR A 345 -13.32 6.99 12.97
CA THR A 345 -13.04 7.74 11.73
C THR A 345 -12.55 9.14 12.08
N MET A 346 -11.40 9.52 11.55
CA MET A 346 -10.76 10.80 11.80
C MET A 346 -11.47 11.92 11.04
N LYS A 347 -11.59 13.09 11.65
CA LYS A 347 -12.18 14.26 11.00
C LYS A 347 -11.10 15.02 10.25
N HIS A 348 -11.34 15.30 8.97
CA HIS A 348 -10.51 16.23 8.21
C HIS A 348 -10.68 17.65 8.76
N VAL A 349 -9.57 18.32 9.09
CA VAL A 349 -9.58 19.68 9.65
C VAL A 349 -9.26 20.69 8.54
N ALA A 350 -8.03 20.68 8.03
CA ALA A 350 -7.56 21.51 6.92
C ALA A 350 -6.17 21.01 6.44
N ASN A 351 -5.81 21.30 5.19
CA ASN A 351 -4.49 21.01 4.62
C ASN A 351 -4.04 19.54 4.78
N GLY A 352 -4.97 18.58 4.68
CA GLY A 352 -4.64 17.15 4.76
C GLY A 352 -4.34 16.68 6.20
N ARG A 353 -4.61 17.54 7.19
CA ARG A 353 -4.57 17.19 8.60
C ARG A 353 -5.88 16.52 9.01
N TYR A 354 -5.75 15.33 9.57
CA TYR A 354 -6.82 14.55 10.16
C TYR A 354 -6.67 14.55 11.66
N GLU A 355 -7.79 14.58 12.37
CA GLU A 355 -7.80 14.61 13.81
C GLU A 355 -8.86 13.67 14.40
N ALA A 356 -8.49 12.93 15.43
CA ALA A 356 -9.39 12.13 16.24
C ALA A 356 -9.29 12.58 17.71
N ARG A 357 -10.46 12.73 18.34
CA ARG A 357 -10.58 13.07 19.76
C ARG A 357 -11.37 11.97 20.44
N PHE A 358 -10.76 11.34 21.43
CA PHE A 358 -11.38 10.26 22.17
C PHE A 358 -10.84 10.17 23.59
N LYS A 359 -11.51 9.39 24.43
CA LYS A 359 -11.13 9.14 25.82
C LYS A 359 -10.44 7.79 25.94
N ILE A 360 -9.29 7.74 26.61
CA ILE A 360 -8.55 6.49 26.83
C ILE A 360 -9.41 5.54 27.70
N PRO A 361 -9.42 4.23 27.40
CA PRO A 361 -10.10 3.24 28.23
C PRO A 361 -9.57 3.18 29.68
N ASP A 362 -10.31 2.47 30.53
CA ASP A 362 -9.99 2.24 31.94
C ASP A 362 -8.90 1.18 32.16
N VAL A 363 -8.57 0.42 31.12
CA VAL A 363 -7.50 -0.58 31.14
C VAL A 363 -6.15 0.10 30.90
N TYR A 364 -5.22 -0.07 31.84
CA TYR A 364 -3.85 0.43 31.72
C TYR A 364 -2.96 -0.53 30.93
N GLY A 365 -1.83 -0.02 30.45
CA GLY A 365 -0.84 -0.79 29.71
C GLY A 365 -0.15 0.03 28.63
N VAL A 366 0.57 -0.68 27.76
CA VAL A 366 1.19 -0.10 26.58
C VAL A 366 0.20 -0.19 25.43
N TYR A 367 -0.11 0.95 24.82
CA TYR A 367 -1.01 1.06 23.68
C TYR A 367 -0.27 1.60 22.46
N GLN A 368 -0.91 1.49 21.30
CA GLN A 368 -0.44 2.06 20.05
C GLN A 368 -1.59 2.83 19.39
N PHE A 369 -1.31 4.07 18.98
CA PHE A 369 -2.09 4.71 17.94
C PHE A 369 -1.70 4.05 16.63
N LYS A 370 -2.66 3.50 15.90
CA LYS A 370 -2.45 2.83 14.63
C LYS A 370 -3.35 3.45 13.58
N VAL A 371 -2.75 3.93 12.50
CA VAL A 371 -3.44 4.36 11.29
C VAL A 371 -2.98 3.44 10.17
N ASP A 372 -3.93 2.66 9.65
CA ASP A 372 -3.71 1.62 8.65
C ASP A 372 -4.70 1.87 7.51
N TYR A 373 -4.20 2.45 6.40
CA TYR A 373 -5.02 2.87 5.28
C TYR A 373 -4.62 2.13 4.01
N THR A 374 -5.46 1.15 3.67
CA THR A 374 -5.31 0.29 2.48
C THR A 374 -6.49 0.54 1.54
N ARG A 375 -6.21 1.04 0.34
CA ARG A 375 -7.20 1.22 -0.73
C ARG A 375 -6.59 0.77 -2.05
N ILE A 376 -7.42 0.23 -2.94
CA ILE A 376 -6.98 -0.29 -4.23
C ILE A 376 -6.33 0.85 -5.03
N GLY A 377 -5.09 0.62 -5.48
CA GLY A 377 -4.32 1.56 -6.29
C GLY A 377 -3.58 2.64 -5.52
N LEU A 378 -3.84 2.82 -4.21
CA LEU A 378 -3.09 3.74 -3.37
C LEU A 378 -1.96 3.02 -2.61
N THR A 379 -0.87 3.73 -2.33
CA THR A 379 0.18 3.26 -1.41
C THR A 379 -0.45 2.85 -0.07
N HIS A 380 -0.04 1.69 0.43
CA HIS A 380 -0.41 1.24 1.78
C HIS A 380 0.25 2.15 2.80
N LEU A 381 -0.58 2.88 3.55
CA LEU A 381 -0.13 3.83 4.56
C LEU A 381 -0.29 3.19 5.93
N TYR A 382 0.84 2.98 6.59
CA TYR A 382 0.92 2.37 7.91
C TYR A 382 1.71 3.28 8.85
N SER A 383 1.06 3.77 9.90
CA SER A 383 1.70 4.61 10.93
C SER A 383 1.30 4.13 12.31
N THR A 384 2.31 3.87 13.14
CA THR A 384 2.11 3.44 14.53
C THR A 384 2.90 4.30 15.48
N THR A 385 2.26 4.75 16.55
CA THR A 385 2.92 5.48 17.65
C THR A 385 2.59 4.82 18.98
N GLN A 386 3.61 4.30 19.64
CA GLN A 386 3.46 3.62 20.92
C GLN A 386 3.38 4.62 22.07
N VAL A 387 2.45 4.40 22.99
CA VAL A 387 2.25 5.22 24.19
C VAL A 387 1.97 4.36 25.42
N SER A 388 2.37 4.87 26.57
CA SER A 388 2.12 4.23 27.85
C SER A 388 0.93 4.87 28.55
N VAL A 389 -0.06 4.05 28.91
CA VAL A 389 -1.20 4.42 29.73
C VAL A 389 -0.99 3.85 31.12
N ARG A 390 -0.80 4.74 32.09
CA ARG A 390 -0.61 4.38 33.51
C ARG A 390 -1.94 4.50 34.29
N PRO A 391 -2.12 3.73 35.37
CA PRO A 391 -3.20 3.98 36.31
C PRO A 391 -3.01 5.33 37.04
N LEU A 392 -4.04 5.72 37.79
CA LEU A 392 -4.01 6.89 38.64
C LEU A 392 -2.95 6.74 39.74
N GLN A 393 -2.20 7.81 40.01
CA GLN A 393 -1.32 7.90 41.16
C GLN A 393 -2.13 8.09 42.44
N HIS A 394 -1.55 7.75 43.60
CA HIS A 394 -2.21 7.89 44.89
C HIS A 394 -2.67 9.34 45.19
N THR A 395 -2.05 10.35 44.57
CA THR A 395 -2.42 11.77 44.70
C THR A 395 -3.60 12.19 43.81
N GLN A 396 -3.96 11.37 42.82
CA GLN A 396 -4.95 11.71 41.78
C GLN A 396 -6.34 11.13 42.08
N TYR A 397 -6.49 10.32 43.12
CA TYR A 397 -7.80 9.85 43.57
C TYR A 397 -8.63 10.99 44.14
N GLU A 398 -9.95 10.90 43.95
CA GLU A 398 -10.89 11.83 44.55
C GLU A 398 -10.78 11.81 46.08
N ARG A 399 -10.75 13.00 46.69
CA ARG A 399 -10.66 13.17 48.14
C ARG A 399 -11.87 13.96 48.60
N PHE A 400 -12.25 13.78 49.87
CA PHE A 400 -13.40 14.44 50.49
C PHE A 400 -14.73 14.06 49.83
N ILE A 401 -14.93 12.75 49.64
CA ILE A 401 -16.12 12.20 48.98
C ILE A 401 -17.33 12.41 49.90
N PRO A 402 -18.47 12.95 49.41
CA PRO A 402 -19.65 13.20 50.24
C PRO A 402 -20.20 11.98 50.96
N SER A 403 -20.15 10.81 50.30
CA SER A 403 -20.56 9.53 50.90
C SER A 403 -19.70 9.12 52.10
N ALA A 404 -18.49 9.68 52.24
CA ALA A 404 -17.56 9.36 53.31
C ALA A 404 -17.59 10.38 54.48
N TYR A 405 -18.47 11.39 54.43
CA TYR A 405 -18.61 12.38 55.52
C TYR A 405 -18.83 11.77 56.91
N PRO A 406 -19.64 10.70 57.09
CA PRO A 406 -19.80 10.08 58.41
C PRO A 406 -18.46 9.60 59.01
N TYR A 407 -17.57 9.04 58.19
CA TYR A 407 -16.26 8.58 58.64
C TYR A 407 -15.33 9.74 59.00
N TYR A 408 -15.34 10.80 58.19
CA TYR A 408 -14.56 12.01 58.46
C TYR A 408 -15.00 12.66 59.78
N ILE A 409 -16.31 12.82 59.98
CA ILE A 409 -16.87 13.40 61.21
C ILE A 409 -16.58 12.51 62.42
N SER A 410 -16.71 11.19 62.29
CA SER A 410 -16.41 10.24 63.37
C SER A 410 -14.97 10.38 63.86
N ALA A 411 -13.99 10.51 62.96
CA ALA A 411 -12.58 10.67 63.33
C ALA A 411 -12.36 11.96 64.13
N PHE A 412 -12.88 13.10 63.64
CA PHE A 412 -12.77 14.37 64.35
C PHE A 412 -13.55 14.38 65.67
N SER A 413 -14.69 13.72 65.74
CA SER A 413 -15.49 13.57 66.97
C SER A 413 -14.73 12.79 68.04
N MET A 414 -14.06 11.68 67.67
CA MET A 414 -13.21 10.93 68.61
C MET A 414 -12.02 11.77 69.10
N MET A 415 -11.36 12.53 68.21
CA MET A 415 -10.26 13.42 68.61
C MET A 415 -10.74 14.49 69.60
N PHE A 416 -11.89 15.11 69.33
CA PHE A 416 -12.50 16.09 70.24
C PHE A 416 -12.93 15.46 71.58
N GLY A 417 -13.48 14.25 71.54
CA GLY A 417 -13.86 13.49 72.72
C GLY A 417 -12.67 13.17 73.63
N VAL A 418 -11.55 12.70 73.06
CA VAL A 418 -10.31 12.46 73.82
C VAL A 418 -9.75 13.76 74.41
N PHE A 419 -9.81 14.86 73.66
CA PHE A 419 -9.36 16.17 74.15
C PHE A 419 -10.19 16.63 75.36
N LEU A 420 -11.52 16.57 75.28
CA LEU A 420 -12.41 16.90 76.40
C LEU A 420 -12.24 15.94 77.57
N PHE A 421 -12.15 14.64 77.29
CA PHE A 421 -11.90 13.62 78.31
C PHE A 421 -10.61 13.90 79.08
N SER A 422 -9.52 14.25 78.39
CA SER A 422 -8.25 14.61 79.03
C SER A 422 -8.40 15.81 79.99
N ILE A 423 -9.12 16.87 79.59
CA ILE A 423 -9.37 18.04 80.44
C ILE A 423 -10.19 17.65 81.67
N VAL A 424 -11.29 16.92 81.48
CA VAL A 424 -12.19 16.54 82.57
C VAL A 424 -11.49 15.57 83.51
N PHE A 425 -10.79 14.57 82.98
CA PHE A 425 -10.12 13.54 83.76
C PHE A 425 -8.96 14.11 84.59
N LEU A 426 -8.15 15.02 84.04
CA LEU A 426 -7.03 15.64 84.76
C LEU A 426 -7.48 16.66 85.82
N HIS A 427 -8.62 17.33 85.61
CA HIS A 427 -9.15 18.33 86.53
C HIS A 427 -10.36 17.84 87.33
N PHE A 428 -10.61 16.52 87.34
CA PHE A 428 -11.67 15.92 88.13
C PHE A 428 -11.29 15.97 89.61
N LYS A 429 -12.17 16.56 90.42
CA LYS A 429 -12.04 16.55 91.88
C LYS A 429 -13.00 15.50 92.41
N ASP A 430 -12.47 14.43 93.00
CA ASP A 430 -13.29 13.41 93.65
C ASP A 430 -14.07 14.02 94.82
N ASP A 431 -15.39 13.77 94.84
CA ASP A 431 -16.20 14.04 96.03
C ASP A 431 -15.85 12.99 97.09
N THR A 432 -15.03 13.39 98.07
CA THR A 432 -14.84 12.63 99.30
C THR A 432 -16.17 12.56 100.04
N LYS A 433 -16.89 11.44 99.90
CA LYS A 433 -17.99 11.11 100.81
C LYS A 433 -17.43 11.11 102.23
N SER A 434 -17.87 12.06 103.04
CA SER A 434 -17.70 12.03 104.48
C SER A 434 -18.34 10.73 105.00
N LYS A 435 -17.52 9.86 105.60
CA LYS A 435 -18.02 8.77 106.43
C LYS A 435 -18.88 9.39 107.53
N VAL A 436 -20.18 9.13 107.51
CA VAL A 436 -21.06 9.35 108.67
C VAL A 436 -20.88 8.11 109.55
N GLU A 437 -20.25 8.37 110.70
CA GLU A 437 -20.01 7.54 111.91
C GLU A 437 -19.71 6.04 111.76
#